data_AF-A0A8S1RLH1-F1
#
_entry.id   AF-A0A8S1RLH1-F1
#
_cell.length_a   1.000
_cell.length_b   1.000
_cell.length_c   1.000
_cell.angle_alpha   90.00
_cell.angle_beta   90.00
_cell.angle_gamma   90.00
#
_symmetry.space_group_name_H-M   'P 1'
#
loop_
_entity.id
_entity.type
_entity.pdbx_description
1 polymer ?
#
loop_
_entity_poly.entity_id
_entity_poly.type
_entity_poly.pdbx_seq_one_letter_code
_entity_poly.pdbx_strand_id
1 'polypeptide(L)'
;MCSPGYFWNQNSCSKCDQTCLTCINNQFNCLSCEQRLNRILNNNKCVCTYNHFEGDNEICISCLVQLGKSQETCKYQDCEDKVWTYGEECDDGNDINRDGCSNCKIDQNYSCSNKILKQSICFQCSANCIQCQLNSYTNKSQRIKCQNGYFLDKNYCVECSINCLQCIDQAYNCISCKFLSQTNHQCSVCESGYIADEQMELAQINVEIRLEQRKRNAMMGILLKVMDVM
;
A
#
# COMPACT_ATOMS: atom_id res chain seq x y z
N MET A 1 -35.65 -19.95 42.61
CA MET A 1 -35.27 -19.24 41.37
C MET A 1 -34.62 -17.93 41.78
N CYS A 2 -33.43 -17.61 41.29
CA CYS A 2 -32.75 -16.34 41.64
C CYS A 2 -33.40 -15.16 40.91
N SER A 3 -33.35 -13.97 41.52
CA SER A 3 -33.78 -12.73 40.88
C SER A 3 -32.88 -12.37 39.69
N PRO A 4 -33.35 -11.56 38.72
CA PRO A 4 -32.49 -10.99 37.68
C PRO A 4 -31.25 -10.31 38.27
N GLY A 5 -30.10 -10.44 37.59
CA GLY A 5 -28.80 -10.01 38.12
C GLY A 5 -28.12 -11.02 39.06
N TYR A 6 -28.71 -12.20 39.28
CA TYR A 6 -28.10 -13.28 40.06
C TYR A 6 -28.20 -14.64 39.34
N PHE A 7 -27.21 -15.50 39.55
CA PHE A 7 -27.20 -16.88 39.06
C PHE A 7 -27.08 -17.87 40.22
N TRP A 8 -27.59 -19.08 40.02
CA TRP A 8 -27.51 -20.14 41.04
C TRP A 8 -26.11 -20.75 41.08
N ASN A 9 -25.49 -20.76 42.25
CA ASN A 9 -24.14 -21.27 42.49
C ASN A 9 -24.02 -21.81 43.92
N GLN A 10 -23.49 -23.02 44.10
CA GLN A 10 -23.23 -23.63 45.42
C GLN A 10 -24.41 -23.48 46.42
N ASN A 11 -25.63 -23.84 45.99
CA ASN A 11 -26.86 -23.73 46.78
C ASN A 11 -27.25 -22.30 47.22
N SER A 12 -26.70 -21.27 46.57
CA SER A 12 -27.03 -19.86 46.82
C SER A 12 -27.14 -19.07 45.53
N CYS A 13 -27.65 -17.84 45.60
CA CYS A 13 -27.69 -16.91 44.47
C CYS A 13 -26.46 -15.99 44.53
N SER A 14 -25.55 -16.13 43.56
CA SER A 14 -24.38 -15.24 43.39
C SER A 14 -24.71 -14.12 42.41
N LYS A 15 -24.17 -12.92 42.65
CA LYS A 15 -24.42 -11.74 41.79
C LYS A 15 -23.70 -11.90 40.45
N CYS A 16 -24.33 -11.44 39.38
CA CYS A 16 -23.68 -11.26 38.08
C CYS A 16 -22.66 -10.12 38.12
N ASP A 17 -21.73 -10.14 37.15
CA ASP A 17 -20.87 -9.01 36.85
C ASP A 17 -21.72 -7.76 36.56
N GLN A 18 -21.21 -6.59 36.93
CA GLN A 18 -21.95 -5.33 36.83
C GLN A 18 -22.31 -4.97 35.38
N THR A 19 -21.60 -5.51 34.39
CA THR A 19 -21.90 -5.32 32.98
C THR A 19 -23.08 -6.16 32.49
N CYS A 20 -23.43 -7.25 33.19
CA CYS A 20 -24.53 -8.15 32.81
C CYS A 20 -25.86 -7.74 33.48
N LEU A 21 -26.96 -7.74 32.72
CA LEU A 21 -28.31 -7.67 33.29
C LEU A 21 -28.74 -9.04 33.85
N THR A 22 -28.42 -10.12 33.14
CA THR A 22 -28.58 -11.51 33.60
C THR A 22 -27.37 -12.33 33.18
N CYS A 23 -27.00 -13.35 33.96
CA CYS A 23 -25.88 -14.25 33.69
C CYS A 23 -26.21 -15.71 34.06
N ILE A 24 -25.38 -16.66 33.62
CA ILE A 24 -25.56 -18.09 33.89
C ILE A 24 -24.24 -18.81 34.14
N ASN A 25 -24.24 -19.82 35.01
CA ASN A 25 -23.09 -20.67 35.40
C ASN A 25 -21.96 -19.92 36.14
N ASN A 26 -21.62 -18.70 35.74
CA ASN A 26 -20.65 -17.84 36.41
C ASN A 26 -21.01 -16.35 36.22
N GLN A 27 -20.35 -15.47 36.99
CA GLN A 27 -20.66 -14.04 37.02
C GLN A 27 -20.42 -13.30 35.70
N PHE A 28 -19.48 -13.76 34.86
CA PHE A 28 -19.07 -13.08 33.63
C PHE A 28 -19.77 -13.59 32.35
N ASN A 29 -20.52 -14.69 32.47
CA ASN A 29 -21.19 -15.32 31.34
C ASN A 29 -22.61 -14.74 31.21
N CYS A 30 -22.67 -13.54 30.63
CA CYS A 30 -23.89 -12.79 30.45
C CYS A 30 -24.86 -13.50 29.48
N LEU A 31 -26.14 -13.48 29.82
CA LEU A 31 -27.26 -13.87 28.97
C LEU A 31 -28.02 -12.67 28.39
N SER A 32 -27.96 -11.52 29.07
CA SER A 32 -28.54 -10.27 28.59
C SER A 32 -27.79 -9.06 29.17
N CYS A 33 -27.91 -7.92 28.50
CA CYS A 33 -27.22 -6.68 28.83
C CYS A 33 -28.22 -5.56 29.06
N GLU A 34 -27.88 -4.63 29.94
CA GLU A 34 -28.69 -3.44 30.18
C GLU A 34 -28.49 -2.44 29.02
N GLN A 35 -29.45 -2.39 28.10
CA GLN A 35 -29.36 -1.55 26.91
C GLN A 35 -29.27 -0.06 27.25
N ARG A 36 -29.83 0.38 28.39
CA ARG A 36 -29.73 1.78 28.86
C ARG A 36 -28.29 2.20 29.17
N LEU A 37 -27.39 1.24 29.40
CA LEU A 37 -25.97 1.48 29.59
C LEU A 37 -25.17 1.40 28.28
N ASN A 38 -25.84 1.43 27.13
CA ASN A 38 -25.23 1.30 25.81
C ASN A 38 -24.42 0.00 25.65
N ARG A 39 -24.94 -1.12 26.16
CA ARG A 39 -24.33 -2.44 26.05
C ARG A 39 -25.15 -3.40 25.20
N ILE A 40 -24.46 -4.19 24.39
CA ILE A 40 -25.02 -5.31 23.61
C ILE A 40 -24.34 -6.62 23.98
N LEU A 41 -25.07 -7.72 23.84
CA LEU A 41 -24.54 -9.05 24.09
C LEU A 41 -23.73 -9.52 22.89
N ASN A 42 -22.46 -9.86 23.13
CA ASN A 42 -21.56 -10.45 22.14
C ASN A 42 -20.76 -11.57 22.81
N ASN A 43 -20.91 -12.81 22.33
CA ASN A 43 -20.20 -13.99 22.85
C ASN A 43 -20.25 -14.10 24.39
N ASN A 44 -21.47 -14.00 24.94
CA ASN A 44 -21.77 -14.02 26.37
C ASN A 44 -21.10 -12.90 27.20
N LYS A 45 -20.64 -11.83 26.57
CA LYS A 45 -20.15 -10.63 27.25
C LYS A 45 -20.98 -9.42 26.84
N CYS A 46 -21.19 -8.50 27.76
CA CYS A 46 -21.85 -7.23 27.49
C CYS A 46 -20.83 -6.18 27.11
N VAL A 47 -20.70 -5.92 25.81
CA VAL A 47 -19.76 -4.96 25.24
C VAL A 47 -20.47 -3.67 24.85
N CYS A 48 -19.74 -2.57 24.73
CA CYS A 48 -20.34 -1.31 24.29
C CYS A 48 -20.95 -1.42 22.88
N THR A 49 -22.06 -0.72 22.68
CA THR A 49 -22.73 -0.56 21.39
C THR A 49 -21.82 0.15 20.38
N TYR A 50 -22.22 0.16 19.11
CA TYR A 50 -21.56 0.99 18.08
C TYR A 50 -21.42 2.45 18.53
N ASN A 51 -20.34 3.11 18.08
CA ASN A 51 -19.95 4.48 18.48
C ASN A 51 -19.76 4.69 19.99
N HIS A 52 -19.46 3.64 20.75
CA HIS A 52 -19.04 3.74 22.14
C HIS A 52 -17.81 2.87 22.39
N PHE A 53 -16.98 3.28 23.34
CA PHE A 53 -15.81 2.51 23.79
C PHE A 53 -15.87 2.26 25.29
N GLU A 54 -15.12 1.25 25.73
CA GLU A 54 -15.01 0.88 27.14
C GLU A 54 -14.11 1.89 27.86
N GLY A 55 -14.71 2.71 28.72
CA GLY A 55 -14.01 3.66 29.57
C GLY A 55 -13.68 3.09 30.96
N ASP A 56 -13.26 3.96 31.87
CA ASP A 56 -12.99 3.59 33.25
C ASP A 56 -14.25 3.07 33.96
N ASN A 57 -14.05 2.14 34.90
CA ASN A 57 -15.12 1.49 35.66
C ASN A 57 -16.18 0.80 34.80
N GLU A 58 -15.80 0.36 33.61
CA GLU A 58 -16.67 -0.35 32.68
C GLU A 58 -17.91 0.49 32.31
N ILE A 59 -17.67 1.74 31.89
CA ILE A 59 -18.72 2.64 31.39
C ILE A 59 -18.54 2.79 29.88
N CYS A 60 -19.63 2.65 29.14
CA CYS A 60 -19.62 2.91 27.70
C CYS A 60 -19.67 4.40 27.42
N ILE A 61 -18.55 4.95 26.96
CA ILE A 61 -18.39 6.37 26.63
C ILE A 61 -18.59 6.55 25.12
N SER A 62 -19.37 7.55 24.72
CA SER A 62 -19.63 7.84 23.31
C SER A 62 -18.36 8.30 22.58
N CYS A 63 -18.14 7.80 21.36
CA CYS A 63 -17.06 8.22 20.49
C CYS A 63 -17.21 9.68 19.99
N LEU A 64 -18.40 10.27 20.11
CA LEU A 64 -18.67 11.65 19.67
C LEU A 64 -18.09 12.70 20.62
N VAL A 65 -17.83 12.35 21.87
CA VAL A 65 -17.23 13.28 22.83
C VAL A 65 -15.73 13.41 22.58
N GLN A 66 -15.13 14.50 23.04
CA GLN A 66 -13.71 14.79 22.81
C GLN A 66 -12.77 13.66 23.24
N LEU A 67 -13.07 13.01 24.38
CA LEU A 67 -12.31 11.85 24.85
C LEU A 67 -12.44 10.66 23.90
N GLY A 68 -13.64 10.41 23.36
CA GLY A 68 -13.90 9.34 22.42
C GLY A 68 -13.21 9.54 21.07
N LYS A 69 -13.24 10.78 20.54
CA LYS A 69 -12.55 11.14 19.30
C LYS A 69 -11.02 10.94 19.36
N SER A 70 -10.42 10.89 20.55
CA SER A 70 -8.99 10.60 20.73
C SER A 70 -8.65 9.14 21.03
N GLN A 71 -9.64 8.24 21.11
CA GLN A 71 -9.41 6.82 21.33
C GLN A 71 -9.25 6.07 20.02
N GLU A 72 -8.23 5.21 19.92
CA GLU A 72 -7.99 4.35 18.75
C GLU A 72 -9.12 3.32 18.53
N THR A 73 -9.72 2.85 19.62
CA THR A 73 -10.88 1.94 19.56
C THR A 73 -12.12 2.61 18.96
N CYS A 74 -12.21 3.93 19.03
CA CYS A 74 -13.23 4.72 18.37
C CYS A 74 -12.81 5.03 16.93
N LYS A 75 -13.41 4.33 15.98
CA LYS A 75 -13.33 4.65 14.56
C LYS A 75 -14.38 5.71 14.17
N TYR A 76 -14.39 6.82 14.90
CA TYR A 76 -15.20 7.98 14.50
C TYR A 76 -14.73 8.46 13.13
N GLN A 77 -15.65 8.89 12.28
CA GLN A 77 -15.35 9.37 10.95
C GLN A 77 -16.39 10.42 10.57
N ASP A 78 -15.95 11.65 10.36
CA ASP A 78 -16.76 12.79 9.90
C ASP A 78 -15.84 13.72 9.10
N CYS A 79 -15.82 13.51 7.78
CA CYS A 79 -15.01 14.33 6.89
C CYS A 79 -15.42 15.79 7.06
N GLU A 80 -14.45 16.71 7.08
CA GLU A 80 -14.65 18.16 7.10
C GLU A 80 -14.91 18.78 8.48
N ASP A 81 -14.94 17.98 9.56
CA ASP A 81 -15.13 18.50 10.92
C ASP A 81 -13.87 19.17 11.52
N LYS A 82 -12.74 19.11 10.81
CA LYS A 82 -11.40 19.64 11.16
C LYS A 82 -10.75 18.87 12.32
N VAL A 83 -11.20 17.67 12.60
CA VAL A 83 -10.79 16.83 13.72
C VAL A 83 -10.42 15.46 13.21
N TRP A 84 -9.16 15.30 12.77
CA TRP A 84 -8.67 13.97 12.42
C TRP A 84 -8.69 13.02 13.63
N THR A 85 -9.26 11.83 13.40
CA THR A 85 -9.34 10.71 14.33
C THR A 85 -8.85 9.40 13.70
N TYR A 86 -8.74 8.32 14.50
CA TYR A 86 -8.26 7.02 14.01
C TYR A 86 -9.20 6.32 13.01
N GLY A 87 -10.43 6.78 12.85
CA GLY A 87 -11.34 6.27 11.81
C GLY A 87 -11.10 6.88 10.42
N GLU A 88 -10.24 7.90 10.32
CA GLU A 88 -9.99 8.66 9.09
C GLU A 88 -8.56 8.48 8.60
N GLU A 89 -8.33 8.50 7.29
CA GLU A 89 -6.97 8.59 6.76
C GLU A 89 -6.49 10.04 6.72
N CYS A 90 -7.41 11.00 6.61
CA CYS A 90 -7.17 12.44 6.67
C CYS A 90 -8.50 13.18 6.94
N ASP A 91 -8.40 14.42 7.39
CA ASP A 91 -9.49 15.42 7.42
C ASP A 91 -8.88 16.82 7.31
N ASP A 92 -8.84 17.38 6.11
CA ASP A 92 -8.34 18.73 5.86
C ASP A 92 -9.43 19.81 5.90
N GLY A 93 -10.61 19.49 6.45
CA GLY A 93 -11.61 20.47 6.82
C GLY A 93 -12.39 21.11 5.67
N ASN A 94 -12.38 20.50 4.47
CA ASN A 94 -13.08 21.02 3.29
C ASN A 94 -13.53 19.89 2.32
N ASP A 95 -14.50 20.18 1.44
CA ASP A 95 -15.07 19.23 0.45
C ASP A 95 -14.47 19.40 -0.98
N ILE A 96 -13.23 19.87 -1.07
CA ILE A 96 -12.56 20.06 -2.37
C ILE A 96 -11.85 18.78 -2.75
N ASN A 97 -12.45 18.01 -3.65
CA ASN A 97 -11.82 16.80 -4.14
C ASN A 97 -10.43 17.07 -4.78
N ARG A 98 -9.47 16.18 -4.52
CA ARG A 98 -8.11 16.14 -5.09
C ARG A 98 -7.18 17.27 -4.64
N ASP A 99 -7.41 17.88 -3.49
CA ASP A 99 -6.46 18.79 -2.85
C ASP A 99 -5.54 18.09 -1.83
N GLY A 100 -5.80 16.82 -1.55
CA GLY A 100 -5.00 15.98 -0.67
C GLY A 100 -5.84 15.08 0.23
N CYS A 101 -7.06 15.49 0.56
CA CYS A 101 -8.02 14.67 1.28
C CYS A 101 -9.39 14.69 0.60
N SER A 102 -9.88 13.52 0.18
CA SER A 102 -11.22 13.38 -0.40
C SER A 102 -11.97 12.25 0.30
N ASN A 103 -13.16 12.52 0.85
CA ASN A 103 -13.98 11.52 1.55
C ASN A 103 -13.22 10.78 2.70
N CYS A 104 -12.48 11.52 3.53
CA CYS A 104 -11.57 11.02 4.57
C CYS A 104 -10.45 10.09 4.06
N LYS A 105 -10.16 10.11 2.75
CA LYS A 105 -9.11 9.30 2.12
C LYS A 105 -8.03 10.20 1.55
N ILE A 106 -6.78 9.79 1.76
CA ILE A 106 -5.64 10.51 1.20
C ILE A 106 -5.65 10.34 -0.31
N ASP A 107 -5.57 11.45 -1.04
CA ASP A 107 -5.56 11.43 -2.50
C ASP A 107 -4.29 10.82 -3.09
N GLN A 108 -4.38 10.33 -4.32
CA GLN A 108 -3.24 9.70 -4.99
C GLN A 108 -2.08 10.68 -5.18
N ASN A 109 -0.87 10.26 -4.80
CA ASN A 109 0.35 11.08 -4.79
C ASN A 109 0.31 12.22 -3.76
N TYR A 110 -0.57 12.17 -2.76
CA TYR A 110 -0.53 13.05 -1.61
C TYR A 110 -0.08 12.30 -0.36
N SER A 111 0.28 13.06 0.67
CA SER A 111 0.47 12.56 2.01
C SER A 111 -0.03 13.61 3.00
N CYS A 112 -0.57 13.16 4.12
CA CYS A 112 -1.12 14.05 5.13
C CYS A 112 -0.37 13.87 6.45
N SER A 113 -0.06 14.98 7.09
CA SER A 113 0.44 15.00 8.47
C SER A 113 -0.76 15.09 9.40
N ASN A 114 -1.03 13.99 10.10
CA ASN A 114 -2.18 13.86 10.98
C ASN A 114 -1.76 14.01 12.44
N LYS A 115 -2.60 14.69 13.21
CA LYS A 115 -2.48 14.77 14.66
C LYS A 115 -3.87 14.65 15.26
N ILE A 116 -3.99 13.81 16.28
CA ILE A 116 -5.26 13.57 16.98
C ILE A 116 -5.90 14.90 17.38
N LEU A 117 -7.19 15.03 17.03
CA LEU A 117 -8.01 16.21 17.25
C LEU A 117 -7.52 17.49 16.57
N LYS A 118 -6.82 17.36 15.45
CA LYS A 118 -6.37 18.48 14.61
C LYS A 118 -6.72 18.21 13.16
N GLN A 119 -6.93 19.29 12.42
CA GLN A 119 -7.05 19.26 10.97
C GLN A 119 -5.77 18.66 10.36
N SER A 120 -5.94 17.74 9.43
CA SER A 120 -4.86 17.18 8.62
C SER A 120 -4.22 18.25 7.76
N ILE A 121 -2.90 18.17 7.65
CA ILE A 121 -2.13 19.00 6.72
C ILE A 121 -1.71 18.11 5.57
N CYS A 122 -2.42 18.20 4.45
CA CYS A 122 -2.15 17.42 3.25
C CYS A 122 -1.25 18.18 2.28
N PHE A 123 -0.36 17.46 1.60
CA PHE A 123 0.58 18.02 0.64
C PHE A 123 0.89 17.02 -0.45
N GLN A 124 1.11 17.53 -1.65
CA GLN A 124 1.44 16.70 -2.81
C GLN A 124 2.88 16.18 -2.70
N CYS A 125 3.06 14.89 -2.96
CA CYS A 125 4.38 14.31 -3.13
C CYS A 125 5.04 14.85 -4.40
N SER A 126 6.36 14.98 -4.34
CA SER A 126 7.13 15.43 -5.50
C SER A 126 7.04 14.43 -6.67
N ALA A 127 7.41 14.87 -7.88
CA ALA A 127 7.41 14.04 -9.08
C ALA A 127 8.03 12.64 -8.86
N ASN A 128 7.36 11.65 -9.44
CA ASN A 128 7.71 10.22 -9.40
C ASN A 128 7.72 9.60 -7.99
N CYS A 129 7.15 10.28 -6.99
CA CYS A 129 7.01 9.80 -5.62
C CYS A 129 5.53 9.52 -5.31
N ILE A 130 5.21 8.30 -4.87
CA ILE A 130 3.84 7.89 -4.51
C ILE A 130 3.57 7.94 -3.00
N GLN A 131 4.61 8.04 -2.18
CA GLN A 131 4.48 8.17 -0.74
C GLN A 131 5.58 9.09 -0.21
N CYS A 132 5.21 10.09 0.58
CA CYS A 132 6.14 11.07 1.13
C CYS A 132 5.78 11.40 2.58
N GLN A 133 6.69 12.06 3.29
CA GLN A 133 6.45 12.59 4.64
C GLN A 133 6.93 14.03 4.75
N LEU A 134 6.36 14.77 5.69
CA LEU A 134 6.83 16.12 5.96
C LEU A 134 8.06 16.04 6.85
N ASN A 135 9.18 16.61 6.41
CA ASN A 135 10.38 16.71 7.23
C ASN A 135 10.20 17.83 8.26
N SER A 136 10.12 17.49 9.54
CA SER A 136 9.83 18.43 10.64
C SER A 136 10.86 19.55 10.82
N TYR A 137 12.08 19.38 10.30
CA TYR A 137 13.16 20.37 10.42
C TYR A 137 13.19 21.36 9.25
N THR A 138 12.82 20.90 8.06
CA THR A 138 12.94 21.68 6.82
C THR A 138 11.59 22.10 6.24
N ASN A 139 10.48 21.57 6.77
CA ASN A 139 9.11 21.71 6.24
C ASN A 139 9.01 21.37 4.76
N LYS A 140 9.84 20.42 4.30
CA LYS A 140 9.84 19.93 2.92
C LYS A 140 9.34 18.50 2.86
N SER A 141 8.72 18.16 1.72
CA SER A 141 8.35 16.79 1.40
C SER A 141 9.62 15.93 1.25
N GLN A 142 9.70 14.88 2.04
CA GLN A 142 10.70 13.83 1.95
C GLN A 142 10.08 12.61 1.27
N ARG A 143 10.71 12.15 0.20
CA ARG A 143 10.26 11.00 -0.60
C ARG A 143 10.51 9.70 0.19
N ILE A 144 9.48 8.86 0.30
CA ILE A 144 9.56 7.54 0.97
C ILE A 144 9.53 6.44 -0.08
N LYS A 145 8.61 6.54 -1.04
CA LYS A 145 8.40 5.50 -2.05
C LYS A 145 8.23 6.12 -3.42
N CYS A 146 9.03 5.64 -4.36
CA CYS A 146 8.98 6.05 -5.75
C CYS A 146 7.97 5.21 -6.55
N GLN A 147 7.53 5.77 -7.67
CA GLN A 147 6.74 5.06 -8.68
C GLN A 147 7.56 3.90 -9.28
N ASN A 148 6.87 2.94 -9.89
CA ASN A 148 7.55 1.89 -10.65
C ASN A 148 8.44 2.51 -11.74
N GLY A 149 9.62 1.91 -11.96
CA GLY A 149 10.65 2.47 -12.85
C GLY A 149 11.54 3.52 -12.19
N TYR A 150 11.38 3.80 -10.89
CA TYR A 150 12.25 4.71 -10.14
C TYR A 150 12.72 4.06 -8.83
N PHE A 151 13.93 4.39 -8.41
CA PHE A 151 14.46 4.04 -7.09
C PHE A 151 14.74 5.32 -6.28
N LEU A 152 14.76 5.19 -4.95
CA LEU A 152 15.04 6.31 -4.06
C LEU A 152 16.56 6.46 -3.91
N ASP A 153 17.13 7.57 -4.38
CA ASP A 153 18.50 7.99 -4.06
C ASP A 153 18.45 9.28 -3.24
N LYS A 154 18.92 9.21 -1.99
CA LYS A 154 18.85 10.27 -0.98
C LYS A 154 17.42 10.77 -0.75
N ASN A 155 16.98 11.77 -1.51
CA ASN A 155 15.64 12.32 -1.46
C ASN A 155 15.06 12.54 -2.87
N TYR A 156 15.56 11.84 -3.88
CA TYR A 156 15.10 11.94 -5.25
C TYR A 156 14.67 10.56 -5.75
N CYS A 157 13.59 10.54 -6.53
CA CYS A 157 13.21 9.36 -7.29
C CYS A 157 13.98 9.42 -8.61
N VAL A 158 15.00 8.57 -8.72
CA VAL A 158 15.88 8.48 -9.88
C VAL A 158 15.39 7.36 -10.77
N GLU A 159 15.33 7.61 -12.08
CA GLU A 159 14.83 6.66 -13.05
C GLU A 159 15.74 5.44 -13.15
N CYS A 160 15.14 4.27 -13.25
CA CYS A 160 15.86 3.05 -13.55
C CYS A 160 16.35 3.05 -14.99
N SER A 161 17.38 2.23 -15.27
CA SER A 161 17.80 1.95 -16.63
C SER A 161 16.62 1.41 -17.45
N ILE A 162 16.62 1.67 -18.76
CA ILE A 162 15.55 1.28 -19.68
C ILE A 162 15.23 -0.23 -19.63
N ASN A 163 16.20 -1.05 -19.23
CA ASN A 163 16.07 -2.50 -19.11
C ASN A 163 15.34 -2.96 -17.84
N CYS A 164 15.34 -2.13 -16.79
CA CYS A 164 14.71 -2.46 -15.52
C CYS A 164 13.26 -1.97 -15.50
N LEU A 165 12.33 -2.83 -15.08
CA LEU A 165 10.99 -2.41 -14.68
C LEU A 165 11.01 -1.86 -13.25
N GLN A 166 11.83 -2.45 -12.38
CA GLN A 166 12.14 -1.96 -11.04
C GLN A 166 13.63 -2.13 -10.76
N CYS A 167 14.21 -1.20 -10.00
CA CYS A 167 15.61 -1.23 -9.59
C CYS A 167 15.75 -0.80 -8.12
N ILE A 168 16.89 -1.12 -7.51
CA ILE A 168 17.24 -0.75 -6.13
C ILE A 168 18.61 -0.10 -6.08
N ASP A 169 18.75 0.96 -5.27
CA ASP A 169 20.00 1.68 -4.95
C ASP A 169 20.78 2.32 -6.11
N GLN A 170 20.71 1.77 -7.33
CA GLN A 170 21.34 2.23 -8.56
C GLN A 170 20.43 1.89 -9.75
N ALA A 171 20.50 2.72 -10.80
CA ALA A 171 19.62 2.60 -11.95
C ALA A 171 19.71 1.24 -12.68
N TYR A 172 20.87 0.58 -12.67
CA TYR A 172 21.12 -0.69 -13.35
C TYR A 172 20.98 -1.93 -12.44
N ASN A 173 20.76 -1.75 -11.14
CA ASN A 173 20.53 -2.85 -10.20
C ASN A 173 19.06 -3.28 -10.26
N CYS A 174 18.68 -3.95 -11.35
CA CYS A 174 17.30 -4.34 -11.58
C CYS A 174 16.83 -5.40 -10.57
N ILE A 175 15.64 -5.19 -9.98
CA ILE A 175 14.89 -6.22 -9.26
C ILE A 175 14.00 -7.00 -10.24
N SER A 176 13.46 -6.29 -11.23
CA SER A 176 12.66 -6.88 -12.30
C SER A 176 13.03 -6.24 -13.63
N CYS A 177 12.98 -7.03 -14.69
CA CYS A 177 13.29 -6.59 -16.03
C CYS A 177 12.02 -6.24 -16.80
N LYS A 178 12.11 -5.28 -17.72
CA LYS A 178 11.07 -5.09 -18.75
C LYS A 178 11.14 -6.21 -19.79
N PHE A 179 12.35 -6.67 -20.09
CA PHE A 179 12.62 -7.78 -21.01
C PHE A 179 13.69 -8.71 -20.41
N LEU A 180 13.42 -10.01 -20.43
CA LEU A 180 14.30 -11.03 -19.87
C LEU A 180 15.06 -11.72 -21.01
N SER A 181 16.39 -11.71 -20.96
CA SER A 181 17.20 -12.51 -21.89
C SER A 181 17.07 -14.00 -21.56
N GLN A 182 16.70 -14.82 -22.54
CA GLN A 182 16.55 -16.27 -22.36
C GLN A 182 17.89 -17.00 -22.24
N THR A 183 19.00 -16.40 -22.67
CA THR A 183 20.33 -17.03 -22.71
C THR A 183 21.12 -16.83 -21.43
N ASN A 184 20.94 -15.70 -20.73
CA ASN A 184 21.70 -15.37 -19.52
C ASN A 184 20.83 -14.89 -18.34
N HIS A 185 19.50 -14.85 -18.48
CA HIS A 185 18.57 -14.35 -17.45
C HIS A 185 18.88 -12.91 -16.97
N GLN A 186 19.62 -12.12 -17.76
CA GLN A 186 19.89 -10.71 -17.49
C GLN A 186 18.88 -9.81 -18.22
N CYS A 187 18.70 -8.57 -17.76
CA CYS A 187 17.77 -7.63 -18.37
C CYS A 187 18.31 -7.09 -19.70
N SER A 188 17.57 -7.25 -20.79
CA SER A 188 17.95 -6.80 -22.14
C SER A 188 17.13 -5.60 -22.62
N VAL A 189 17.69 -4.78 -23.53
CA VAL A 189 16.95 -3.76 -24.28
C VAL A 189 16.40 -4.41 -25.54
N CYS A 190 15.11 -4.21 -25.87
CA CYS A 190 14.63 -4.36 -27.25
C CYS A 190 13.64 -3.22 -27.56
N GLU A 191 14.05 -2.22 -28.34
CA GLU A 191 13.11 -1.36 -29.06
C GLU A 191 12.87 -1.92 -30.47
N SER A 192 11.65 -1.73 -30.97
CA SER A 192 11.03 -2.34 -32.15
C SER A 192 11.99 -2.64 -33.31
N GLY A 193 12.51 -3.88 -33.37
CA GLY A 193 13.15 -4.41 -34.57
C GLY A 193 14.26 -5.44 -34.37
N TYR A 194 14.89 -5.54 -33.19
CA TYR A 194 16.09 -6.38 -33.06
C TYR A 194 16.14 -7.21 -31.76
N ILE A 195 16.53 -8.48 -31.92
CA ILE A 195 16.80 -9.45 -30.85
C ILE A 195 18.26 -9.28 -30.40
N ALA A 196 18.50 -9.20 -29.09
CA ALA A 196 19.84 -9.19 -28.52
C ALA A 196 20.38 -10.62 -28.35
N ASP A 197 21.38 -11.01 -29.17
CA ASP A 197 22.33 -12.06 -28.82
C ASP A 197 23.70 -11.75 -29.45
N GLU A 198 24.74 -11.55 -28.62
CA GLU A 198 26.13 -11.34 -29.04
C GLU A 198 26.70 -12.56 -29.78
N GLN A 199 26.08 -13.74 -29.71
CA GLN A 199 26.47 -14.87 -30.56
C GLN A 199 26.02 -14.72 -32.02
N MET A 200 25.08 -13.80 -32.31
CA MET A 200 24.56 -13.60 -33.65
C MET A 200 25.32 -12.53 -34.46
N GLU A 201 26.17 -11.72 -33.82
CA GLU A 201 27.04 -10.77 -34.53
C GLU A 201 28.12 -11.53 -35.33
N LEU A 202 28.71 -12.56 -34.72
CA LEU A 202 29.59 -13.51 -35.43
C LEU A 202 28.83 -14.33 -36.47
N ALA A 203 27.56 -14.70 -36.21
CA ALA A 203 26.76 -15.44 -37.19
C ALA A 203 26.38 -14.59 -38.41
N GLN A 204 26.00 -13.32 -38.21
CA GLN A 204 25.70 -12.37 -39.30
C GLN A 204 26.95 -11.99 -40.09
N ILE A 205 28.07 -11.70 -39.42
CA ILE A 205 29.36 -11.47 -40.08
C ILE A 205 29.78 -12.72 -40.89
N ASN A 206 29.62 -13.94 -40.35
CA ASN A 206 29.94 -15.17 -41.09
C ASN A 206 28.99 -15.43 -42.27
N VAL A 207 27.71 -15.03 -42.17
CA VAL A 207 26.75 -15.12 -43.28
C VAL A 207 27.09 -14.11 -44.37
N GLU A 208 27.41 -12.86 -44.03
CA GLU A 208 27.85 -11.84 -44.99
C GLU A 208 29.17 -12.20 -45.67
N ILE A 209 30.16 -12.71 -44.91
CA ILE A 209 31.43 -13.21 -45.47
C ILE A 209 31.18 -14.37 -46.45
N ARG A 210 30.29 -15.32 -46.12
CA ARG A 210 29.93 -16.45 -47.01
C ARG A 210 29.19 -15.98 -48.27
N LEU A 211 28.31 -14.98 -48.15
CA LEU A 211 27.61 -14.40 -49.30
C LEU A 211 28.58 -13.66 -50.23
N GLU A 212 29.52 -12.88 -49.68
CA GLU A 212 30.55 -12.20 -50.47
C GLU A 212 31.57 -13.16 -51.09
N GLN A 213 31.90 -14.28 -50.43
CA GLN A 213 32.70 -15.36 -51.04
C GLN A 213 31.93 -16.07 -52.16
N ARG A 214 30.63 -16.32 -52.01
CA ARG A 214 29.79 -16.89 -53.08
C ARG A 214 29.69 -15.97 -54.29
N LYS A 215 29.52 -14.66 -54.07
CA LYS A 215 29.52 -13.65 -55.14
C LYS A 215 30.87 -13.61 -55.87
N ARG A 216 32.00 -13.60 -55.14
CA ARG A 216 33.34 -13.66 -55.74
C ARG A 216 33.58 -14.94 -56.53
N ASN A 217 33.20 -16.10 -56.00
CA ASN A 217 33.35 -17.38 -56.70
C ASN A 217 32.43 -17.48 -57.93
N ALA A 218 31.21 -16.93 -57.86
CA ALA A 218 30.32 -16.83 -59.02
C ALA A 218 30.88 -15.89 -60.10
N MET A 219 31.43 -14.73 -59.71
CA MET A 219 32.06 -13.79 -60.62
C MET A 219 33.33 -14.38 -61.27
N MET A 220 34.15 -15.10 -60.50
CA MET A 220 35.34 -15.79 -61.01
C MET A 220 34.98 -16.97 -61.92
N GLY A 221 33.91 -17.71 -61.62
CA GLY A 221 33.37 -18.77 -62.48
C GLY A 221 32.76 -18.26 -63.78
N ILE A 222 32.18 -17.05 -63.78
CA ILE A 222 31.75 -16.36 -64.99
C ILE A 222 32.96 -15.91 -65.81
N LEU A 223 34.01 -15.35 -65.17
CA LEU A 223 35.24 -14.93 -65.85
C LEU A 223 35.95 -16.11 -66.55
N LEU A 224 36.05 -17.26 -65.88
CA LEU A 224 36.64 -18.49 -66.43
C LEU A 224 35.82 -19.02 -67.62
N LYS A 225 34.48 -19.02 -67.53
CA LYS A 225 33.61 -19.40 -68.65
C LYS A 225 33.66 -18.44 -69.84
N VAL A 226 33.99 -17.16 -69.62
CA VAL A 226 34.19 -16.19 -70.70
C VAL A 226 35.56 -16.39 -71.37
N MET A 227 36.58 -16.82 -70.61
CA MET A 227 37.90 -17.18 -71.15
C MET A 227 37.90 -18.49 -71.95
N ASP A 228 36.99 -19.43 -71.65
CA ASP A 228 36.83 -20.68 -72.42
C ASP A 228 36.06 -20.49 -73.76
N VAL A 229 35.55 -19.29 -74.04
CA VAL A 229 34.76 -18.95 -75.25
C VAL A 229 35.50 -17.95 -76.17
N MET A 230 36.75 -17.60 -75.85
CA MET A 230 37.69 -16.88 -76.73
C MET A 230 38.80 -17.81 -77.20
#